data_AF-A0AAV4AKZ1-F1
#
_entry.id   AF-A0AAV4AKZ1-F1
#
_cell.length_a   1.000
_cell.length_b   1.000
_cell.length_c   1.000
_cell.angle_alpha   90.00
_cell.angle_beta   90.00
_cell.angle_gamma   90.00
#
_symmetry.space_group_name_H-M   'P 1'
#
loop_
_entity.id
_entity.type
_entity.pdbx_description
1 polymer ?
#
loop_
_entity_poly.entity_id
_entity_poly.type
_entity_poly.pdbx_seq_one_letter_code
_entity_poly.pdbx_strand_id
1 'polypeptide(L)'
;MCRHKDLEHLAITEKIEGKRRRGRQRITFIENLKSWAIGKDSNNNFIRLTENRMTSSKSITIVCSIVIGISWMVSPARGVGHVSDSPSWRRAALLIIDVQKCFLPGGSLAVNEGDYVIPIINWMRESYKHQFSLVALTKDWHCDRHISFVTSHSGHDVFSEVNLRYLENGTLCLGGTITKSNFPEAVTCSPEDPSRTMPQVLWPEHCIQNLTTGSASSRIDGSLDVRAEDVIITKGTKCE
;
A
#
# COMPACT_ATOMS: atom_id res chain seq x y z
N MET A 1 37.13 -12.31 -20.24
CA MET A 1 37.07 -13.12 -19.01
C MET A 1 37.34 -12.21 -17.82
N CYS A 2 36.30 -11.56 -17.29
CA CYS A 2 36.39 -10.76 -16.06
C CYS A 2 35.41 -11.35 -15.05
N ARG A 3 35.95 -11.72 -13.88
CA ARG A 3 35.27 -12.37 -12.78
C ARG A 3 34.43 -11.33 -12.03
N HIS A 4 33.13 -11.57 -11.90
CA HIS A 4 32.32 -10.93 -10.87
C HIS A 4 32.73 -11.50 -9.51
N LYS A 5 33.27 -10.64 -8.66
CA LYS A 5 33.45 -10.88 -7.23
C LYS A 5 32.65 -9.83 -6.48
N ASP A 6 31.95 -10.31 -5.47
CA ASP A 6 31.50 -9.60 -4.26
C ASP A 6 30.20 -8.77 -4.37
N LEU A 7 29.07 -9.48 -4.40
CA LEU A 7 27.82 -9.03 -3.76
C LEU A 7 27.82 -9.58 -2.33
N GLU A 8 28.42 -8.83 -1.39
CA GLU A 8 28.32 -9.18 0.02
C GLU A 8 26.91 -8.94 0.56
N HIS A 9 26.41 -9.96 1.24
CA HIS A 9 25.10 -10.06 1.86
C HIS A 9 24.94 -9.07 3.03
N LEU A 10 23.86 -8.28 3.05
CA LEU A 10 23.40 -7.59 4.27
C LEU A 10 22.15 -8.28 4.79
N ALA A 11 22.37 -9.30 5.62
CA ALA A 11 21.37 -9.81 6.55
C ALA A 11 21.30 -8.85 7.74
N ILE A 12 20.18 -8.17 7.95
CA ILE A 12 19.97 -7.38 9.16
C ILE A 12 19.17 -8.22 10.15
N THR A 13 19.91 -8.91 11.03
CA THR A 13 19.39 -9.38 12.31
C THR A 13 20.08 -8.57 13.40
N GLU A 14 19.33 -7.78 14.17
CA GLU A 14 19.82 -7.29 15.45
C GLU A 14 18.98 -7.83 16.61
N LYS A 15 19.70 -8.45 17.55
CA LYS A 15 19.25 -8.98 18.83
C LYS A 15 19.18 -7.81 19.81
N ILE A 16 17.97 -7.43 20.26
CA ILE A 16 17.82 -6.39 21.30
C ILE A 16 18.09 -7.03 22.68
N GLU A 17 19.30 -6.88 23.19
CA GLU A 17 19.59 -7.07 24.63
C GLU A 17 19.25 -5.77 25.39
N GLY A 18 17.98 -5.64 25.78
CA GLY A 18 17.50 -4.52 26.61
C GLY A 18 17.46 -4.88 28.10
N LYS A 19 18.34 -4.31 28.92
CA LYS A 19 18.25 -4.34 30.40
C LYS A 19 16.92 -3.73 30.86
N ARG A 20 16.15 -4.49 31.65
CA ARG A 20 14.89 -4.07 32.30
C ARG A 20 15.08 -2.77 33.10
N ARG A 21 14.33 -1.72 32.73
CA ARG A 21 13.85 -0.69 33.66
C ARG A 21 12.33 -0.56 33.53
N ARG A 22 11.64 -0.64 34.68
CA ARG A 22 10.18 -0.50 34.81
C ARG A 22 9.78 0.91 34.40
N GLY A 23 8.90 1.04 33.40
CA GLY A 23 8.30 2.32 33.03
C GLY A 23 7.90 2.37 31.55
N ARG A 24 6.62 2.06 31.29
CA ARG A 24 5.76 2.56 30.19
C ARG A 24 6.50 3.13 28.96
N GLN A 25 6.69 2.32 27.90
CA GLN A 25 7.00 2.84 26.56
C GLN A 25 5.85 2.52 25.60
N ARG A 26 5.12 3.58 25.25
CA ARG A 26 4.36 3.71 24.00
C ARG A 26 5.16 4.77 23.25
N ILE A 27 5.75 4.40 22.11
CA ILE A 27 6.63 5.14 21.18
C ILE A 27 7.84 4.23 20.89
N THR A 28 7.86 3.57 19.72
CA THR A 28 9.07 3.06 18.99
C THR A 28 8.67 2.17 17.80
N PHE A 29 7.80 2.66 16.91
CA PHE A 29 7.59 2.02 15.60
C PHE A 29 7.81 3.02 14.46
N ILE A 30 7.24 4.23 14.58
CA ILE A 30 7.44 5.31 13.60
C ILE A 30 8.91 5.78 13.56
N GLU A 31 9.61 5.87 14.70
CA GLU A 31 11.04 6.26 14.71
C GLU A 31 11.97 5.19 14.09
N ASN A 32 11.59 3.90 14.17
CA ASN A 32 12.35 2.83 13.56
C ASN A 32 12.12 2.75 12.04
N LEU A 33 10.91 3.01 11.54
CA LEU A 33 10.71 3.13 10.08
C LEU A 33 11.49 4.31 9.49
N LYS A 34 11.56 5.44 10.21
CA LYS A 34 12.37 6.60 9.81
C LYS A 34 13.86 6.28 9.71
N SER A 35 14.40 5.43 10.57
CA SER A 35 15.84 5.09 10.56
C SER A 35 16.25 4.08 9.47
N TRP A 36 15.28 3.55 8.72
CA TRP A 36 15.43 2.58 7.63
C TRP A 36 15.06 3.14 6.24
N ALA A 37 14.56 4.37 6.15
CA ALA A 37 14.30 5.00 4.87
C ALA A 37 15.63 5.38 4.20
N ILE A 38 15.91 4.73 3.06
CA ILE A 38 17.10 4.97 2.24
C ILE A 38 16.65 5.75 0.99
N GLY A 39 17.20 6.95 0.80
CA GLY A 39 17.05 7.74 -0.42
C GLY A 39 18.32 7.73 -1.25
N LYS A 40 18.32 8.34 -2.44
CA LYS A 40 19.54 8.57 -3.22
C LYS A 40 19.90 10.06 -3.31
N ASP A 41 21.18 10.40 -3.27
CA ASP A 41 21.65 11.78 -3.49
C ASP A 41 21.70 12.15 -4.99
N SER A 42 22.05 13.40 -5.29
CA SER A 42 22.18 13.91 -6.68
C SER A 42 23.26 13.21 -7.51
N ASN A 43 24.11 12.41 -6.86
CA ASN A 43 25.15 11.59 -7.48
C ASN A 43 24.77 10.09 -7.47
N ASN A 44 23.50 9.78 -7.18
CA ASN A 44 22.92 8.43 -7.19
C ASN A 44 23.45 7.49 -6.09
N ASN A 45 24.06 8.03 -5.02
CA ASN A 45 24.52 7.24 -3.88
C ASN A 45 23.40 7.02 -2.86
N PHE A 46 23.33 5.83 -2.27
CA PHE A 46 22.38 5.53 -1.20
C PHE A 46 22.72 6.31 0.07
N ILE A 47 21.77 7.09 0.59
CA ILE A 47 21.90 7.87 1.81
C ILE A 47 20.79 7.53 2.80
N ARG A 48 21.16 7.48 4.09
CA ARG A 48 20.22 7.28 5.20
C ARG A 48 19.48 8.59 5.48
N LEU A 49 18.15 8.57 5.44
CA LEU A 49 17.36 9.76 5.74
C LEU A 49 17.33 9.97 7.27
N THR A 50 18.12 10.92 7.77
CA THR A 50 18.07 11.38 9.17
C THR A 50 17.60 12.84 9.22
N GLU A 51 16.88 13.22 10.29
CA GLU A 51 16.09 14.47 10.42
C GLU A 51 16.86 15.79 10.20
N ASN A 52 18.20 15.80 10.14
CA ASN A 52 18.99 17.04 10.13
C ASN A 52 19.33 17.62 8.74
N ARG A 53 18.78 17.10 7.63
CA ARG A 53 19.04 17.63 6.28
C ARG A 53 17.80 18.08 5.50
N MET A 54 16.68 18.31 6.16
CA MET A 54 15.52 18.99 5.58
C MET A 54 15.52 20.47 5.97
N THR A 55 16.37 21.28 5.33
CA THR A 55 16.20 22.73 5.26
C THR A 55 16.02 23.14 3.81
N SER A 56 14.88 22.81 3.22
CA SER A 56 14.28 23.62 2.16
C SER A 56 12.85 23.15 1.92
N SER A 57 11.96 24.12 1.94
CA SER A 57 10.51 24.00 1.79
C SER A 57 10.11 23.18 0.56
N LYS A 58 9.43 22.05 0.79
CA LYS A 58 8.37 21.44 -0.04
C LYS A 58 7.97 20.12 0.61
N SER A 59 6.86 20.15 1.35
CA SER A 59 6.25 19.00 2.01
C SER A 59 5.92 17.89 0.99
N ILE A 60 6.60 16.76 1.11
CA ILE A 60 6.23 15.51 0.44
C ILE A 60 5.84 14.54 1.55
N THR A 61 4.54 14.42 1.79
CA THR A 61 3.98 13.43 2.72
C THR A 61 3.77 12.13 1.94
N ILE A 62 4.80 11.27 1.89
CA ILE A 62 4.66 9.88 1.42
C ILE A 62 4.03 9.09 2.56
N VAL A 63 2.74 8.76 2.44
CA VAL A 63 2.07 7.83 3.35
C VAL A 63 2.26 6.41 2.81
N CYS A 64 3.46 5.85 3.02
CA CYS A 64 3.66 4.40 2.94
C CYS A 64 3.17 3.79 4.25
N SER A 65 1.88 3.46 4.36
CA SER A 65 1.38 2.72 5.52
C SER A 65 1.67 1.22 5.37
N ILE A 66 2.89 0.82 5.71
CA ILE A 66 3.17 -0.57 6.13
C ILE A 66 2.81 -0.67 7.61
N VAL A 67 1.62 -1.18 7.93
CA VAL A 67 1.19 -1.39 9.32
C VAL A 67 1.69 -2.77 9.77
N ILE A 68 2.81 -2.81 10.50
CA ILE A 68 3.30 -4.01 11.19
C ILE A 68 3.02 -3.84 12.69
N GLY A 69 2.05 -4.58 13.22
CA GLY A 69 1.75 -4.60 14.66
C GLY A 69 2.58 -5.67 15.37
N ILE A 70 3.67 -5.29 16.04
CA ILE A 70 4.46 -6.20 16.91
C ILE A 70 4.29 -5.76 18.36
N SER A 71 3.80 -6.65 19.22
CA SER A 71 3.74 -6.47 20.68
C SER A 71 4.54 -7.58 21.35
N TRP A 72 5.58 -7.21 22.10
CA TRP A 72 6.54 -8.09 22.76
C TRP A 72 6.19 -8.30 24.25
N MET A 73 6.30 -9.53 24.74
CA MET A 73 6.53 -9.78 26.17
C MET A 73 7.47 -10.98 26.33
N VAL A 74 8.58 -10.77 27.05
CA VAL A 74 9.70 -11.71 27.21
C VAL A 74 9.43 -12.66 28.39
N SER A 75 9.72 -13.96 28.24
CA SER A 75 9.95 -14.86 29.38
C SER A 75 11.19 -15.74 29.16
N PRO A 76 11.99 -15.99 30.22
CA PRO A 76 13.26 -16.69 30.11
C PRO A 76 13.06 -18.21 30.12
N ALA A 77 13.92 -18.91 29.38
CA ALA A 77 13.89 -20.35 29.19
C ALA A 77 14.18 -21.13 30.49
N ARG A 78 13.55 -22.31 30.62
CA ARG A 78 14.12 -23.54 31.21
C ARG A 78 13.21 -24.75 30.93
N GLY A 79 13.80 -25.85 30.47
CA GLY A 79 13.17 -27.17 30.46
C GLY A 79 13.39 -27.95 29.17
N VAL A 80 14.29 -28.95 29.22
CA VAL A 80 14.42 -30.00 28.19
C VAL A 80 13.20 -30.89 28.27
N GLY A 81 12.44 -30.96 27.17
CA GLY A 81 11.35 -31.90 26.97
C GLY A 81 11.08 -32.01 25.48
N HIS A 82 10.96 -33.24 24.98
CA HIS A 82 10.44 -33.51 23.65
C HIS A 82 9.04 -32.91 23.55
N VAL A 83 8.94 -31.76 22.86
CA VAL A 83 7.68 -31.11 22.51
C VAL A 83 7.62 -31.15 21.00
N SER A 84 6.52 -31.67 20.46
CA SER A 84 6.19 -31.62 19.04
C SER A 84 6.42 -30.21 18.49
N ASP A 85 7.35 -30.08 17.52
CA ASP A 85 7.76 -28.81 16.91
C ASP A 85 6.65 -28.17 16.07
N SER A 86 5.65 -27.59 16.72
CA SER A 86 4.93 -26.45 16.14
C SER A 86 4.33 -25.59 17.24
N PRO A 87 5.02 -24.51 17.64
CA PRO A 87 4.42 -23.55 18.55
C PRO A 87 3.24 -22.87 17.85
N SER A 88 2.06 -22.95 18.46
CA SER A 88 0.78 -22.46 17.96
C SER A 88 0.64 -20.92 17.95
N TRP A 89 1.74 -20.16 18.01
CA TRP A 89 1.71 -18.71 18.17
C TRP A 89 2.32 -17.95 16.98
N ARG A 90 1.39 -17.28 16.27
CA ARG A 90 1.54 -16.15 15.34
C ARG A 90 2.25 -16.41 14.02
N ARG A 91 1.52 -17.13 13.18
CA ARG A 91 1.55 -17.02 11.73
C ARG A 91 1.26 -15.57 11.31
N ALA A 92 2.21 -14.89 10.66
CA ALA A 92 2.02 -13.53 10.14
C ALA A 92 1.37 -13.56 8.75
N ALA A 93 0.75 -12.45 8.34
CA ALA A 93 0.30 -12.26 6.97
C ALA A 93 1.09 -11.10 6.33
N LEU A 94 1.49 -11.26 5.07
CA LEU A 94 2.03 -10.19 4.26
C LEU A 94 0.95 -9.68 3.32
N LEU A 95 0.66 -8.38 3.39
CA LEU A 95 -0.30 -7.72 2.51
C LEU A 95 0.47 -6.80 1.55
N ILE A 96 0.37 -7.08 0.26
CA ILE A 96 1.01 -6.30 -0.81
C ILE A 96 -0.08 -5.46 -1.49
N ILE A 97 0.04 -4.14 -1.38
CA ILE A 97 -1.01 -3.22 -1.81
C ILE A 97 -0.67 -2.62 -3.17
N ASP A 98 -1.55 -2.83 -4.15
CA ASP A 98 -1.63 -2.07 -5.40
C ASP A 98 -0.30 -1.91 -6.18
N VAL A 99 0.53 -2.96 -6.22
CA VAL A 99 1.75 -3.00 -7.03
C VAL A 99 1.39 -3.27 -8.50
N GLN A 100 0.67 -2.33 -9.10
CA GLN A 100 0.11 -2.42 -10.45
C GLN A 100 0.76 -1.42 -11.40
N LYS A 101 0.81 -1.76 -12.69
CA LYS A 101 1.40 -0.93 -13.74
C LYS A 101 0.89 0.51 -13.75
N CYS A 102 -0.41 0.73 -13.50
CA CYS A 102 -1.03 2.05 -13.39
C CYS A 102 -0.40 2.97 -12.33
N PHE A 103 0.17 2.41 -11.25
CA PHE A 103 0.79 3.17 -10.16
C PHE A 103 2.32 3.24 -10.23
N LEU A 104 2.95 2.48 -11.12
CA LEU A 104 4.40 2.46 -11.29
C LEU A 104 4.84 3.48 -12.36
N PRO A 105 6.15 3.83 -12.45
CA PRO A 105 6.63 4.72 -13.48
C PRO A 105 6.18 4.32 -14.90
N GLY A 106 5.61 5.27 -15.63
CA GLY A 106 4.97 5.04 -16.94
C GLY A 106 3.48 4.70 -16.89
N GLY A 107 2.91 4.51 -15.69
CA GLY A 107 1.48 4.36 -15.45
C GLY A 107 0.72 5.69 -15.51
N SER A 108 -0.61 5.62 -15.56
CA SER A 108 -1.49 6.79 -15.66
C SER A 108 -1.62 7.56 -14.34
N LEU A 109 -1.37 6.89 -13.21
CA LEU A 109 -1.30 7.47 -11.88
C LEU A 109 0.02 7.11 -11.20
N ALA A 110 1.12 7.28 -11.94
CA ALA A 110 2.45 6.86 -11.53
C ALA A 110 2.90 7.55 -10.24
N VAL A 111 3.33 6.75 -9.27
CA VAL A 111 4.08 7.19 -8.10
C VAL A 111 5.56 7.22 -8.49
N ASN A 112 6.21 8.37 -8.27
CA ASN A 112 7.62 8.51 -8.57
C ASN A 112 8.43 7.46 -7.78
N GLU A 113 9.31 6.73 -8.47
CA GLU A 113 10.14 5.65 -7.89
C GLU A 113 9.34 4.53 -7.21
N GLY A 114 8.03 4.41 -7.52
CA GLY A 114 7.15 3.41 -6.90
C GLY A 114 7.59 1.96 -7.14
N ASP A 115 8.37 1.71 -8.20
CA ASP A 115 8.92 0.40 -8.54
C ASP A 115 10.06 -0.06 -7.62
N TYR A 116 10.68 0.84 -6.86
CA TYR A 116 11.78 0.50 -5.93
C TYR A 116 11.32 -0.38 -4.77
N VAL A 117 10.01 -0.44 -4.48
CA VAL A 117 9.45 -1.32 -3.47
C VAL A 117 9.46 -2.80 -3.89
N ILE A 118 9.41 -3.08 -5.20
CA ILE A 118 9.30 -4.45 -5.74
C ILE A 118 10.46 -5.36 -5.31
N PRO A 119 11.75 -4.98 -5.49
CA PRO A 119 12.85 -5.83 -5.03
C PRO A 119 12.84 -6.05 -3.51
N ILE A 120 12.37 -5.07 -2.73
CA ILE A 120 12.25 -5.18 -1.27
C ILE A 120 11.17 -6.21 -0.92
N ILE A 121 10.00 -6.15 -1.56
CA ILE A 121 8.93 -7.13 -1.37
C ILE A 121 9.41 -8.54 -1.73
N ASN A 122 10.04 -8.71 -2.90
CA ASN A 122 10.56 -10.00 -3.33
C ASN A 122 11.60 -10.56 -2.34
N TRP A 123 12.51 -9.72 -1.86
CA TRP A 123 13.48 -10.11 -0.83
C TRP A 123 12.81 -10.51 0.48
N MET A 124 11.80 -9.78 0.94
CA MET A 124 11.04 -10.14 2.15
C MET A 124 10.30 -11.47 1.98
N ARG A 125 9.66 -11.67 0.83
CA ARG A 125 8.94 -12.91 0.51
C ARG A 125 9.86 -14.12 0.55
N GLU A 126 11.11 -13.98 0.11
CA GLU A 126 12.08 -15.08 0.19
C GLU A 126 12.67 -15.25 1.59
N SER A 127 13.17 -14.16 2.19
CA SER A 127 13.89 -14.18 3.47
C SER A 127 13.02 -14.60 4.65
N TYR A 128 11.73 -14.30 4.59
CA TYR A 128 10.77 -14.56 5.67
C TYR A 128 9.63 -15.50 5.27
N LYS A 129 9.81 -16.30 4.20
CA LYS A 129 8.76 -17.21 3.67
C LYS A 129 8.12 -18.12 4.72
N HIS A 130 8.89 -18.57 5.73
CA HIS A 130 8.40 -19.45 6.80
C HIS A 130 7.67 -18.70 7.92
N GLN A 131 7.72 -17.36 7.94
CA GLN A 131 7.04 -16.52 8.93
C GLN A 131 5.65 -16.09 8.44
N PHE A 132 5.47 -15.96 7.12
CA PHE A 132 4.19 -15.65 6.52
C PHE A 132 3.39 -16.93 6.28
N SER A 133 2.18 -16.99 6.81
CA SER A 133 1.24 -18.07 6.51
C SER A 133 0.14 -17.66 5.55
N LEU A 134 0.08 -16.37 5.25
CA LEU A 134 -0.76 -15.81 4.21
C LEU A 134 0.03 -14.72 3.52
N VAL A 135 0.04 -14.74 2.20
CA VAL A 135 0.41 -13.59 1.39
C VAL A 135 -0.83 -13.22 0.59
N ALA A 136 -1.28 -11.99 0.75
CA ALA A 136 -2.41 -11.44 0.02
C ALA A 136 -1.96 -10.20 -0.75
N LEU A 137 -2.44 -10.07 -1.97
CA LEU A 137 -2.27 -8.91 -2.81
C LEU A 137 -3.62 -8.22 -2.95
N THR A 138 -3.61 -6.89 -2.97
CA THR A 138 -4.78 -6.12 -3.40
C THR A 138 -4.54 -5.51 -4.76
N LYS A 139 -5.65 -5.25 -5.45
CA LYS A 139 -5.64 -4.74 -6.80
C LYS A 139 -6.81 -3.78 -6.99
N ASP A 140 -6.53 -2.52 -7.28
CA ASP A 140 -7.53 -1.63 -7.86
C ASP A 140 -7.98 -2.15 -9.22
N TRP A 141 -9.28 -2.22 -9.39
CA TRP A 141 -9.92 -2.89 -10.52
C TRP A 141 -11.17 -2.11 -10.93
N HIS A 142 -10.97 -0.93 -11.48
CA HIS A 142 -12.01 0.06 -11.76
C HIS A 142 -12.66 -0.11 -13.12
N CYS A 143 -13.97 0.05 -13.23
CA CYS A 143 -14.60 0.14 -14.54
C CYS A 143 -14.12 1.39 -15.31
N ASP A 144 -14.45 1.46 -16.60
CA ASP A 144 -14.06 2.55 -17.51
C ASP A 144 -14.70 3.92 -17.17
N ARG A 145 -15.66 3.96 -16.24
CA ARG A 145 -16.33 5.19 -15.77
C ARG A 145 -16.55 5.19 -14.26
N HIS A 146 -15.54 4.75 -13.51
CA HIS A 146 -15.62 4.70 -12.06
C HIS A 146 -15.83 6.12 -11.48
N ILE A 147 -16.59 6.25 -10.39
CA ILE A 147 -16.86 7.56 -9.76
C ILE A 147 -15.61 8.29 -9.27
N SER A 148 -14.52 7.57 -9.04
CA SER A 148 -13.27 8.20 -8.66
C SER A 148 -12.54 8.87 -9.84
N PHE A 149 -13.00 8.69 -11.08
CA PHE A 149 -12.33 9.24 -12.26
C PHE A 149 -12.86 10.63 -12.61
N VAL A 150 -11.95 11.55 -12.94
CA VAL A 150 -12.33 12.89 -13.40
C VAL A 150 -13.21 12.86 -14.65
N THR A 151 -13.04 11.86 -15.53
CA THR A 151 -13.82 11.70 -16.76
C THR A 151 -15.30 11.45 -16.50
N SER A 152 -15.65 10.97 -15.30
CA SER A 152 -17.04 10.76 -14.85
C SER A 152 -17.70 12.05 -14.33
N HIS A 153 -16.93 13.13 -14.16
CA HIS A 153 -17.37 14.41 -13.58
C HIS A 153 -17.07 15.59 -14.51
N SER A 154 -18.09 16.08 -15.22
CA SER A 154 -17.93 17.21 -16.14
C SER A 154 -17.48 18.49 -15.43
N GLY A 155 -16.46 19.16 -15.97
CA GLY A 155 -16.00 20.47 -15.49
C GLY A 155 -15.07 20.42 -14.27
N HIS A 156 -14.54 19.24 -13.94
CA HIS A 156 -13.54 19.07 -12.89
C HIS A 156 -12.15 18.78 -13.44
N ASP A 157 -11.14 19.10 -12.64
CA ASP A 157 -9.74 18.82 -12.94
C ASP A 157 -9.26 17.56 -12.21
N VAL A 158 -8.22 16.94 -12.74
CA VAL A 158 -7.52 15.84 -12.06
C VAL A 158 -7.01 16.34 -10.70
N PHE A 159 -7.15 15.50 -9.67
CA PHE A 159 -6.83 15.78 -8.26
C PHE A 159 -7.74 16.80 -7.56
N SER A 160 -8.78 17.31 -8.23
CA SER A 160 -9.82 18.09 -7.56
C SER A 160 -10.70 17.20 -6.67
N GLU A 161 -11.43 17.82 -5.75
CA GLU A 161 -12.31 17.11 -4.81
C GLU A 161 -13.79 17.40 -5.14
N VAL A 162 -14.63 16.38 -5.02
CA VAL A 162 -16.09 16.48 -5.07
C VAL A 162 -16.70 15.88 -3.80
N ASN A 163 -17.85 16.39 -3.38
CA ASN A 163 -18.59 15.81 -2.27
C ASN A 163 -19.62 14.81 -2.80
N LEU A 164 -19.43 13.54 -2.50
CA LEU A 164 -20.37 12.48 -2.82
C LEU A 164 -21.34 12.28 -1.66
N ARG A 165 -22.61 12.02 -1.99
CA ARG A 165 -23.68 11.82 -1.01
C ARG A 165 -24.18 10.40 -1.12
N TYR A 166 -24.37 9.74 0.02
CA TYR A 166 -24.82 8.36 0.09
C TYR A 166 -25.97 8.20 1.06
N LEU A 167 -26.91 7.31 0.69
CA LEU A 167 -27.90 6.75 1.60
C LEU A 167 -27.25 5.81 2.62
N GLU A 168 -27.97 5.46 3.68
CA GLU A 168 -27.42 4.64 4.77
C GLU A 168 -26.97 3.25 4.30
N ASN A 169 -27.64 2.72 3.27
CA ASN A 169 -27.29 1.44 2.62
C ASN A 169 -26.09 1.54 1.67
N GLY A 170 -25.47 2.72 1.53
CA GLY A 170 -24.34 2.96 0.64
C GLY A 170 -24.71 3.30 -0.81
N THR A 171 -25.99 3.44 -1.16
CA THR A 171 -26.38 3.86 -2.51
C THR A 171 -26.03 5.31 -2.77
N LEU A 172 -25.37 5.59 -3.90
CA LEU A 172 -25.03 6.94 -4.33
C LEU A 172 -26.28 7.80 -4.62
N CYS A 173 -26.23 9.05 -4.19
CA CYS A 173 -27.25 10.05 -4.48
C CYS A 173 -26.89 10.89 -5.72
N LEU A 174 -27.87 11.11 -6.60
CA LEU A 174 -27.80 12.07 -7.69
C LEU A 174 -27.60 13.50 -7.18
N GLY A 175 -26.91 14.32 -7.96
CA GLY A 175 -26.71 15.75 -7.68
C GLY A 175 -25.33 16.26 -8.09
N GLY A 176 -25.22 17.58 -8.27
CA GLY A 176 -23.98 18.20 -8.75
C GLY A 176 -23.58 17.62 -10.11
N THR A 177 -22.41 17.01 -10.18
CA THR A 177 -21.87 16.36 -11.39
C THR A 177 -22.26 14.88 -11.53
N ILE A 178 -22.97 14.31 -10.55
CA ILE A 178 -23.50 12.95 -10.59
C ILE A 178 -24.85 12.94 -11.32
N THR A 179 -24.86 12.37 -12.52
CA THR A 179 -26.07 12.20 -13.34
C THR A 179 -26.38 10.72 -13.53
N LYS A 180 -27.65 10.42 -13.84
CA LYS A 180 -28.09 9.04 -14.10
C LYS A 180 -27.47 8.44 -15.37
N SER A 181 -26.99 9.28 -16.30
CA SER A 181 -26.25 8.85 -17.49
C SER A 181 -24.85 8.35 -17.16
N ASN A 182 -24.21 8.95 -16.15
CA ASN A 182 -22.86 8.58 -15.73
C ASN A 182 -22.92 7.45 -14.70
N PHE A 183 -23.93 7.48 -13.83
CA PHE A 183 -24.09 6.54 -12.70
C PHE A 183 -25.50 5.95 -12.68
N PRO A 184 -25.76 4.88 -13.46
CA PRO A 184 -27.10 4.31 -13.63
C PRO A 184 -27.72 3.72 -12.37
N GLU A 185 -26.95 3.47 -11.32
CA GLU A 185 -27.43 2.95 -10.03
C GLU A 185 -27.77 4.07 -9.03
N ALA A 186 -27.29 5.29 -9.24
CA ALA A 186 -27.44 6.41 -8.30
C ALA A 186 -28.88 6.95 -8.20
N VAL A 187 -29.44 7.12 -7.01
CA VAL A 187 -30.86 7.48 -6.82
C VAL A 187 -31.08 8.97 -6.57
N THR A 188 -32.27 9.48 -6.86
CA THR A 188 -32.65 10.82 -6.41
C THR A 188 -32.86 10.79 -4.89
N CYS A 189 -32.11 11.62 -4.16
CA CYS A 189 -32.22 11.74 -2.70
C CYS A 189 -32.82 13.09 -2.33
N SER A 190 -33.71 13.10 -1.33
CA SER A 190 -34.15 14.32 -0.65
C SER A 190 -32.98 14.98 0.09
N PRO A 191 -32.99 16.30 0.32
CA PRO A 191 -32.01 16.96 1.19
C PRO A 191 -31.96 16.42 2.63
N GLU A 192 -33.04 15.78 3.07
CA GLU A 192 -33.14 15.12 4.40
C GLU A 192 -32.65 13.67 4.39
N ASP A 193 -32.43 13.08 3.20
CA ASP A 193 -32.01 11.68 3.03
C ASP A 193 -30.49 11.40 3.09
N PRO A 194 -29.53 12.35 2.94
CA PRO A 194 -28.13 11.96 2.88
C PRO A 194 -27.64 11.56 4.27
N SER A 195 -27.48 10.26 4.46
CA SER A 195 -26.91 9.69 5.69
C SER A 195 -25.45 10.09 5.88
N ARG A 196 -24.72 10.28 4.77
CA ARG A 196 -23.28 10.56 4.74
C ARG A 196 -22.92 11.38 3.50
N THR A 197 -22.14 12.42 3.73
CA THR A 197 -21.42 13.15 2.69
C THR A 197 -19.94 12.87 2.85
N MET A 198 -19.26 12.46 1.78
CA MET A 198 -17.85 12.11 1.81
C MET A 198 -17.10 12.87 0.71
N PRO A 199 -15.96 13.51 1.04
CA PRO A 199 -15.09 14.06 0.02
C PRO A 199 -14.46 12.93 -0.81
N GLN A 200 -14.42 13.10 -2.13
CA GLN A 200 -13.80 12.20 -3.10
C GLN A 200 -12.81 12.99 -3.95
N VAL A 201 -11.55 12.59 -3.90
CA VAL A 201 -10.54 13.09 -4.84
C VAL A 201 -10.75 12.42 -6.19
N LEU A 202 -10.79 13.22 -7.25
CA LEU A 202 -10.90 12.75 -8.62
C LEU A 202 -9.51 12.45 -9.18
N TRP A 203 -9.37 11.29 -9.79
CA TRP A 203 -8.12 10.76 -10.30
C TRP A 203 -8.15 10.71 -11.83
N PRO A 204 -6.98 10.65 -12.50
CA PRO A 204 -6.98 10.23 -13.90
C PRO A 204 -7.50 8.80 -13.98
N GLU A 205 -7.92 8.35 -15.17
CA GLU A 205 -8.28 6.94 -15.36
C GLU A 205 -7.09 6.04 -15.03
N HIS A 206 -7.30 5.05 -14.15
CA HIS A 206 -6.23 4.16 -13.70
C HIS A 206 -6.78 2.77 -13.38
N CYS A 207 -5.93 1.78 -13.53
CA CYS A 207 -6.21 0.40 -13.15
C CYS A 207 -7.58 -0.11 -13.66
N ILE A 208 -7.86 0.15 -14.95
CA ILE A 208 -9.13 -0.20 -15.58
C ILE A 208 -9.24 -1.73 -15.70
N GLN A 209 -10.41 -2.29 -15.36
CA GLN A 209 -10.68 -3.72 -15.42
C GLN A 209 -10.31 -4.30 -16.78
N ASN A 210 -9.64 -5.44 -16.75
CA ASN A 210 -9.20 -6.21 -17.91
C ASN A 210 -8.20 -5.49 -18.84
N LEU A 211 -7.86 -4.23 -18.59
CA LEU A 211 -6.85 -3.54 -19.38
C LEU A 211 -5.46 -4.06 -19.02
N THR A 212 -4.83 -4.75 -19.98
CA THR A 212 -3.54 -5.42 -19.76
C THR A 212 -2.34 -4.61 -20.22
N THR A 213 -2.56 -3.63 -21.08
CA THR A 213 -1.53 -2.79 -21.72
C THR A 213 -1.85 -1.31 -21.58
N GLY A 214 -0.86 -0.44 -21.82
CA GLY A 214 -1.02 1.00 -21.69
C GLY A 214 -0.88 1.49 -20.25
N SER A 215 -0.94 2.82 -20.08
CA SER A 215 -0.67 3.50 -18.80
C SER A 215 -1.72 3.22 -17.73
N ALA A 216 -2.99 3.02 -18.11
CA ALA A 216 -4.06 2.64 -17.19
C ALA A 216 -4.17 1.12 -16.93
N SER A 217 -3.17 0.33 -17.36
CA SER A 217 -3.15 -1.13 -17.17
C SER A 217 -3.29 -1.48 -15.70
N SER A 218 -4.24 -2.35 -15.42
CA SER A 218 -4.54 -2.86 -14.09
C SER A 218 -3.69 -4.08 -13.74
N ARG A 219 -2.78 -4.52 -14.60
CA ARG A 219 -1.92 -5.68 -14.29
C ARG A 219 -1.01 -5.40 -13.10
N ILE A 220 -0.88 -6.41 -12.24
CA ILE A 220 0.23 -6.49 -11.29
C ILE A 220 1.54 -6.53 -12.09
N ASP A 221 2.55 -5.80 -11.63
CA ASP A 221 3.83 -5.74 -12.33
C ASP A 221 4.48 -7.13 -12.42
N GLY A 222 4.97 -7.50 -13.60
CA GLY A 222 5.56 -8.82 -13.82
C GLY A 222 6.90 -9.05 -13.12
N SER A 223 7.52 -8.00 -12.59
CA SER A 223 8.73 -8.10 -11.77
C SER A 223 8.45 -8.39 -10.29
N LEU A 224 7.19 -8.27 -9.85
CA LEU A 224 6.77 -8.74 -8.54
C LEU A 224 6.72 -10.27 -8.53
N ASP A 225 7.40 -10.90 -7.58
CA ASP A 225 7.23 -12.34 -7.31
C ASP A 225 5.80 -12.52 -6.80
N VAL A 226 4.94 -13.12 -7.64
CA VAL A 226 3.59 -13.54 -7.31
C VAL A 226 3.53 -15.05 -7.50
N ARG A 227 3.08 -15.76 -6.46
CA ARG A 227 3.05 -17.23 -6.43
C ARG A 227 1.62 -17.74 -6.54
N ALA A 228 1.47 -19.01 -6.91
CA ALA A 228 0.16 -19.62 -7.14
C ALA A 228 -0.70 -19.69 -5.87
N GLU A 229 -0.06 -19.76 -4.70
CA GLU A 229 -0.71 -19.76 -3.39
C GLU A 229 -1.13 -18.38 -2.88
N ASP A 230 -0.78 -17.30 -3.58
CA ASP A 230 -1.13 -15.96 -3.16
C ASP A 230 -2.63 -15.68 -3.36
N VAL A 231 -3.25 -15.00 -2.39
CA VAL A 231 -4.63 -14.54 -2.51
C VAL A 231 -4.64 -13.16 -3.17
N ILE A 232 -5.40 -12.99 -4.25
CA ILE A 232 -5.56 -11.69 -4.91
C ILE A 232 -6.98 -11.16 -4.65
N ILE A 233 -7.07 -9.98 -4.04
CA ILE A 233 -8.31 -9.30 -3.68
C ILE A 233 -8.46 -8.06 -4.55
N THR A 234 -9.54 -7.99 -5.34
CA THR A 234 -9.88 -6.79 -6.12
C THR A 234 -10.71 -5.81 -5.30
N LYS A 235 -10.45 -4.52 -5.44
CA LYS A 235 -11.20 -3.42 -4.83
C LYS A 235 -11.56 -2.34 -5.86
N GLY A 236 -12.55 -1.50 -5.52
CA GLY A 236 -13.03 -0.44 -6.41
C GLY A 236 -13.75 -0.96 -7.66
N THR A 237 -14.41 -2.12 -7.56
CA THR A 237 -14.95 -2.85 -8.72
C THR A 237 -16.32 -2.40 -9.20
N LYS A 238 -17.02 -1.61 -8.37
CA LYS A 238 -18.38 -1.15 -8.67
C LYS A 238 -18.36 0.02 -9.64
N CYS A 239 -19.34 0.05 -10.54
CA CYS A 239 -19.54 1.14 -11.50
C CYS A 239 -20.44 2.26 -10.98
N GLU A 240 -20.57 2.36 -9.65
CA GLU A 240 -21.23 3.47 -8.98
C GLU A 240 -20.39 4.74 -9.06
#